data_AF-A0A536GNV4-F1
#
_entry.id   AF-A0A536GNV4-F1
#
_cell.length_a   1.000
_cell.length_b   1.000
_cell.length_c   1.000
_cell.angle_alpha   90.00
_cell.angle_beta   90.00
_cell.angle_gamma   90.00
#
_symmetry.space_group_name_H-M   'P 1'
#
loop_
_entity.id
_entity.type
_entity.pdbx_description
1 polymer ?
#
loop_
_entity_poly.entity_id
_entity_poly.type
_entity_poly.pdbx_seq_one_letter_code
_entity_poly.pdbx_strand_id
1 'polypeptide(L)'
;MSLLLDLPGLALAAGCLVLGLGLSSGGPPWLTFGERLVIGMVLAIVGLTMVGYGLALLVGVGMVLVLLLTAFGLLAGGYLLWRHRPTLRAQLVPRAWALPAAVVVMALAMGYLFSRAVEVTPDAWLAQYNNTWSDWSFHASYTTTFVYGHNLPPQNPIFAGKPFRYPFAPDFTSALLVGGGWSIPAALIWPSWALTVLALSGLILWARRLTGGIGAGVIAVTLTLLGGGLGFWFFFGDAARLGLVTTLLHIPRTYDRFDPPVNIQWYNPILSYYLPQRSFVFGAAVVIAVLLLLTPPLLHTPFFDWRATLTAVRQSWRRWTIKNEAVAFLIAGALTGLLPLIHVHSLVVLGVVTACWALLFPRPAWIGFFGVMLLLAVPRLLMAVPG
;
A
#
# COMPACT_ATOMS: atom_id res chain seq x y z
N MET A 1 22.21 17.98 0.47
CA MET A 1 21.31 17.70 1.61
C MET A 1 19.94 17.11 1.21
N SER A 2 19.71 16.71 -0.04
CA SER A 2 18.37 16.39 -0.57
C SER A 2 17.70 15.16 0.07
N LEU A 3 18.48 14.14 0.44
CA LEU A 3 17.99 12.89 1.06
C LEU A 3 18.75 12.59 2.35
N LEU A 4 18.81 13.54 3.29
CA LEU A 4 19.41 13.27 4.59
C LEU A 4 18.59 12.18 5.30
N LEU A 5 19.25 11.06 5.61
CA LEU A 5 18.69 9.96 6.39
C LEU A 5 19.45 9.90 7.72
N ASP A 6 18.84 10.45 8.77
CA ASP A 6 19.43 10.41 10.11
C ASP A 6 19.19 9.05 10.79
N LEU A 7 20.03 8.75 11.80
CA LEU A 7 20.10 7.45 12.48
C LEU A 7 18.78 7.02 13.12
N PRO A 8 18.01 7.87 13.84
CA PRO A 8 16.75 7.43 14.44
C PRO A 8 15.72 6.98 13.39
N GLY A 9 15.59 7.73 12.29
CA GLY A 9 14.70 7.35 11.18
C GLY A 9 15.17 6.07 10.47
N LEU A 10 16.48 5.88 10.27
CA LEU A 10 17.03 4.63 9.75
C LEU A 10 16.75 3.45 10.70
N ALA A 11 16.85 3.67 12.01
CA ALA A 11 16.56 2.67 13.02
C ALA A 11 15.07 2.29 13.00
N LEU A 12 14.15 3.24 12.81
CA LEU A 12 12.73 2.96 12.62
C LEU A 12 12.48 2.13 11.35
N ALA A 13 13.11 2.48 10.24
CA ALA A 13 13.02 1.69 9.01
C ALA A 13 13.53 0.25 9.23
N ALA A 14 14.65 0.08 9.92
CA ALA A 14 15.19 -1.22 10.29
C ALA A 14 14.24 -2.02 11.21
N GLY A 15 13.68 -1.36 12.24
CA GLY A 15 12.69 -1.97 13.13
C GLY A 15 11.43 -2.42 12.37
N CYS A 16 10.96 -1.62 11.41
CA CYS A 16 9.86 -1.96 10.53
C CYS A 16 10.19 -3.17 9.65
N LEU A 17 11.39 -3.22 9.05
CA LEU A 17 11.84 -4.35 8.24
C LEU A 17 11.94 -5.64 9.06
N VAL A 18 12.50 -5.57 10.28
CA VAL A 18 12.61 -6.71 11.18
C VAL A 18 11.23 -7.20 11.62
N LEU A 19 10.30 -6.29 11.93
CA LEU A 19 8.91 -6.64 12.23
C LEU A 19 8.22 -7.30 11.03
N GLY A 20 8.34 -6.74 9.83
CA GLY A 20 7.74 -7.29 8.61
C GLY A 20 8.30 -8.66 8.26
N LEU A 21 9.61 -8.85 8.37
CA LEU A 21 10.24 -10.17 8.23
C LEU A 21 9.74 -11.14 9.31
N GLY A 22 9.64 -10.71 10.57
CA GLY A 22 9.09 -11.50 11.66
C GLY A 22 7.65 -11.95 11.38
N LEU A 23 6.78 -11.04 10.95
CA LEU A 23 5.40 -11.34 10.56
C LEU A 23 5.32 -12.29 9.36
N SER A 24 6.27 -12.21 8.43
CA SER A 24 6.36 -13.12 7.27
C SER A 24 6.91 -14.52 7.58
N SER A 25 7.68 -14.62 8.68
CA SER A 25 8.33 -15.86 9.10
C SER A 25 7.33 -16.88 9.65
N GLY A 26 6.25 -16.38 10.24
CA GLY A 26 5.05 -17.14 10.58
C GLY A 26 3.91 -16.88 9.59
N GLY A 27 2.73 -17.39 9.91
CA GLY A 27 1.50 -17.12 9.16
C GLY A 27 0.92 -18.35 8.46
N PRO A 28 -0.16 -18.15 7.68
CA PRO A 28 -0.92 -19.25 7.13
C PRO A 28 -0.08 -20.17 6.21
N PRO A 29 -0.16 -21.50 6.38
CA PRO A 29 0.71 -22.44 5.67
C PRO A 29 0.44 -22.54 4.16
N TRP A 30 -0.73 -22.07 3.71
CA TRP A 30 -1.11 -22.05 2.28
C TRP A 30 -0.52 -20.87 1.50
N LEU A 31 0.08 -19.89 2.19
CA LEU A 31 0.78 -18.77 1.57
C LEU A 31 2.25 -19.14 1.34
N THR A 32 2.76 -18.80 0.16
CA THR A 32 4.20 -18.86 -0.13
C THR A 32 4.95 -17.82 0.69
N PHE A 33 6.26 -18.02 0.89
CA PHE A 33 7.09 -17.05 1.61
C PHE A 33 7.02 -15.64 1.00
N GLY A 34 7.05 -15.51 -0.33
CA GLY A 34 6.97 -14.22 -1.01
C GLY A 34 5.66 -13.48 -0.72
N GLU A 35 4.53 -14.19 -0.67
CA GLU A 35 3.23 -13.59 -0.33
C GLU A 35 3.19 -13.15 1.14
N ARG A 36 3.70 -14.00 2.05
CA ARG A 36 3.81 -13.64 3.46
C ARG A 36 4.76 -12.48 3.69
N LEU A 37 5.79 -12.32 2.87
CA LEU A 37 6.70 -11.18 2.91
C LEU A 37 5.99 -9.88 2.54
N VAL A 38 5.25 -9.86 1.43
CA VAL A 38 4.46 -8.69 1.04
C VAL A 38 3.43 -8.35 2.11
N ILE A 39 2.64 -9.33 2.56
CA ILE A 39 1.62 -9.13 3.60
C ILE A 39 2.26 -8.65 4.90
N GLY A 40 3.34 -9.30 5.35
CA GLY A 40 4.03 -8.98 6.60
C GLY A 40 4.62 -7.57 6.61
N MET A 41 5.21 -7.14 5.49
CA MET A 41 5.73 -5.78 5.35
C MET A 41 4.62 -4.72 5.36
N VAL A 42 3.51 -4.97 4.66
CA VAL A 42 2.34 -4.07 4.69
C VAL A 42 1.76 -3.99 6.11
N LEU A 43 1.63 -5.12 6.80
CA LEU A 43 1.16 -5.15 8.19
C LEU A 43 2.10 -4.42 9.14
N ALA A 44 3.41 -4.55 8.98
CA ALA A 44 4.38 -3.83 9.79
C ALA A 44 4.28 -2.32 9.58
N ILE A 45 4.22 -1.85 8.33
CA ILE A 45 4.11 -0.42 8.03
C ILE A 45 2.80 0.15 8.57
N VAL A 46 1.65 -0.46 8.22
CA VAL A 46 0.33 0.01 8.67
C VAL A 46 0.21 -0.09 10.19
N GLY A 47 0.66 -1.20 10.78
CA GLY A 47 0.60 -1.45 12.21
C GLY A 47 1.44 -0.46 13.02
N LEU A 48 2.71 -0.25 12.64
CA LEU A 48 3.57 0.74 13.30
C LEU A 48 3.05 2.16 13.12
N THR A 49 2.45 2.48 11.98
CA THR A 49 1.82 3.79 11.75
C THR A 49 0.64 4.01 12.70
N MET A 50 -0.26 3.03 12.83
CA MET A 50 -1.45 3.15 13.70
C MET A 50 -1.09 3.12 15.19
N VAL A 51 -0.16 2.25 15.60
CA VAL A 51 0.37 2.22 16.97
C VAL A 51 1.11 3.53 17.27
N GLY A 52 1.93 3.99 16.34
CA GLY A 52 2.64 5.26 16.43
C GLY A 52 1.69 6.43 16.57
N TYR A 53 0.58 6.45 15.83
CA TYR A 53 -0.44 7.49 15.97
C TYR A 53 -1.07 7.47 17.36
N GLY A 54 -1.47 6.28 17.86
CA GLY A 54 -2.03 6.14 19.21
C GLY A 54 -1.07 6.62 20.30
N LEU A 55 0.22 6.28 20.20
CA LEU A 55 1.24 6.73 21.15
C LEU A 55 1.57 8.23 21.01
N ALA A 56 1.55 8.76 19.79
CA ALA A 56 1.81 10.18 19.55
C ALA A 56 0.78 11.09 20.21
N LEU A 57 -0.46 10.63 20.41
CA LEU A 57 -1.46 11.37 21.17
C LEU A 57 -1.03 11.64 22.63
N LEU A 58 -0.09 10.84 23.16
CA LEU A 58 0.42 10.96 24.53
C LEU A 58 1.75 11.72 24.59
N VAL A 59 2.65 11.47 23.64
CA VAL A 59 4.05 11.95 23.70
C VAL A 59 4.44 12.90 22.56
N GLY A 60 3.53 13.16 21.62
CA GLY A 60 3.81 13.90 20.39
C GLY A 60 4.64 13.11 19.37
N VAL A 61 4.85 13.70 18.19
CA VAL A 61 5.77 13.14 17.18
C VAL A 61 7.16 13.71 17.40
N GLY A 62 8.14 12.82 17.62
CA GLY A 62 9.54 13.20 17.81
C GLY A 62 10.42 11.98 18.05
N MET A 63 11.71 12.23 18.35
CA MET A 63 12.73 11.18 18.46
C MET A 63 12.37 10.08 19.47
N VAL A 64 11.77 10.42 20.62
CA VAL A 64 11.39 9.44 21.65
C VAL A 64 10.38 8.43 21.09
N LEU A 65 9.32 8.90 20.43
CA LEU A 65 8.32 8.03 19.81
C LEU A 65 8.96 7.13 18.76
N VAL A 66 9.83 7.69 17.91
CA VAL A 66 10.54 6.95 16.87
C VAL A 66 11.34 5.79 17.48
N LEU A 67 12.13 6.06 18.53
CA LEU A 67 12.93 5.03 19.21
C LEU A 67 12.07 3.97 19.91
N LEU A 68 10.92 4.35 20.48
CA LEU A 68 9.97 3.39 21.06
C LEU A 68 9.40 2.44 20.00
N LEU A 69 9.00 2.96 18.84
CA LEU A 69 8.51 2.16 17.72
C LEU A 69 9.62 1.29 17.12
N THR A 70 10.84 1.81 17.02
CA THR A 70 12.03 1.03 16.64
C THR A 70 12.23 -0.16 17.58
N ALA A 71 12.27 0.09 18.90
CA ALA A 71 12.47 -0.94 19.91
C ALA A 71 11.37 -2.00 19.82
N PHE A 72 10.10 -1.58 19.70
CA PHE A 72 8.99 -2.49 19.50
C PHE A 72 9.17 -3.36 18.24
N GLY A 73 9.48 -2.75 17.10
CA GLY A 73 9.67 -3.47 15.84
C GLY A 73 10.81 -4.49 15.89
N LEU A 74 11.95 -4.10 16.47
CA LEU A 74 13.11 -4.98 16.64
C LEU A 74 12.83 -6.13 17.61
N LEU A 75 12.21 -5.86 18.76
CA LEU A 75 11.93 -6.87 19.79
C LEU A 75 10.84 -7.85 19.33
N ALA A 76 9.69 -7.34 18.86
CA ALA A 76 8.60 -8.18 18.41
C ALA A 76 8.98 -8.96 17.13
N GLY A 77 9.59 -8.29 16.15
CA GLY A 77 10.07 -8.92 14.93
C GLY A 77 11.17 -9.94 15.20
N GLY A 78 12.15 -9.58 16.02
CA GLY A 78 13.24 -10.47 16.44
C GLY A 78 12.75 -11.71 17.17
N TYR A 79 11.76 -11.56 18.07
CA TYR A 79 11.11 -12.69 18.73
C TYR A 79 10.43 -13.63 17.74
N LEU A 80 9.67 -13.10 16.77
CA LEU A 80 9.00 -13.90 15.75
C LEU A 80 10.02 -14.63 14.85
N LEU A 81 11.07 -13.93 14.42
CA LEU A 81 12.17 -14.52 13.64
C LEU A 81 12.87 -15.64 14.41
N TRP A 82 13.15 -15.44 15.69
CA TRP A 82 13.74 -16.46 16.55
C TRP A 82 12.82 -17.68 16.68
N ARG A 83 11.53 -17.46 16.94
CA ARG A 83 10.52 -18.51 17.08
C ARG A 83 10.37 -19.35 15.80
N HIS A 84 10.42 -18.71 14.63
CA HIS A 84 10.20 -19.34 13.32
C HIS A 84 11.49 -19.56 12.51
N ARG A 85 12.66 -19.47 13.16
CA ARG A 85 13.98 -19.65 12.54
C ARG A 85 14.15 -20.92 11.69
N PRO A 86 13.64 -22.13 12.07
CA PRO A 86 13.86 -23.31 11.23
C PRO A 86 13.07 -23.22 9.91
N THR A 87 11.82 -22.76 9.98
CA THR A 87 10.95 -22.58 8.81
C THR A 87 11.51 -21.54 7.86
N LEU A 88 12.01 -20.42 8.40
CA LEU A 88 12.59 -19.35 7.62
C LEU A 88 13.84 -19.83 6.85
N ARG A 89 14.77 -20.51 7.52
CA ARG A 89 15.99 -21.06 6.89
C ARG A 89 15.68 -21.96 5.69
N ALA A 90 14.63 -22.77 5.79
CA ALA A 90 14.21 -23.67 4.72
C ALA A 90 13.61 -22.94 3.50
N GLN A 91 13.20 -21.67 3.65
CA GLN A 91 12.43 -20.94 2.63
C GLN A 91 13.14 -19.67 2.11
N LEU A 92 14.21 -19.22 2.76
CA LEU A 92 14.97 -18.03 2.37
C LEU A 92 15.69 -18.18 1.02
N VAL A 93 16.14 -19.39 0.68
CA VAL A 93 16.83 -19.62 -0.59
C VAL A 93 15.78 -19.81 -1.69
N PRO A 94 15.66 -18.89 -2.66
CA PRO A 94 14.68 -19.03 -3.72
C PRO A 94 15.03 -20.24 -4.58
N ARG A 95 14.04 -21.11 -4.84
CA ARG A 95 14.21 -22.23 -5.77
C ARG A 95 14.38 -21.80 -7.23
N ALA A 96 13.93 -20.58 -7.55
CA ALA A 96 14.04 -19.98 -8.87
C ALA A 96 14.27 -18.47 -8.74
N TRP A 97 15.17 -17.94 -9.57
CA TRP A 97 15.60 -16.54 -9.52
C TRP A 97 14.71 -15.57 -10.31
N ALA A 98 13.82 -16.08 -11.17
CA ALA A 98 13.00 -15.24 -12.05
C ALA A 98 12.13 -14.22 -11.29
N LEU A 99 11.48 -14.63 -10.18
CA LEU A 99 10.66 -13.73 -9.38
C LEU A 99 11.51 -12.67 -8.65
N PRO A 100 12.55 -13.01 -7.88
CA PRO A 100 13.44 -12.02 -7.30
C PRO A 100 14.03 -11.05 -8.33
N ALA A 101 14.47 -11.55 -9.49
CA ALA A 101 15.01 -10.71 -10.56
C ALA A 101 13.96 -9.73 -11.09
N ALA A 102 12.73 -10.19 -11.36
CA ALA A 102 11.64 -9.32 -11.80
C ALA A 102 11.32 -8.23 -10.77
N VAL A 103 11.29 -8.58 -9.47
CA VAL A 103 11.07 -7.62 -8.38
C VAL A 103 12.21 -6.61 -8.28
N VAL A 104 13.47 -7.04 -8.38
CA VAL A 104 14.63 -6.14 -8.33
C VAL A 104 14.63 -5.18 -9.52
N VAL A 105 14.42 -5.67 -10.74
CA VAL A 105 14.33 -4.82 -11.94
C VAL A 105 13.21 -3.80 -11.80
N MET A 106 12.03 -4.22 -11.35
CA MET A 106 10.89 -3.34 -11.09
C MET A 106 11.21 -2.28 -10.03
N ALA A 107 11.83 -2.69 -8.92
CA ALA A 107 12.20 -1.80 -7.82
C ALA A 107 13.23 -0.77 -8.24
N LEU A 108 14.23 -1.15 -9.04
CA LEU A 108 15.23 -0.23 -9.59
C LEU A 108 14.60 0.74 -10.59
N ALA A 109 13.73 0.27 -11.48
CA ALA A 109 13.02 1.13 -12.43
C ALA A 109 12.16 2.18 -11.71
N MET A 110 11.36 1.75 -10.72
CA MET A 110 10.56 2.69 -9.91
C MET A 110 11.46 3.59 -9.05
N GLY A 111 12.56 3.07 -8.51
CA GLY A 111 13.52 3.87 -7.74
C GLY A 111 14.13 5.00 -8.56
N TYR A 112 14.49 4.71 -9.81
CA TYR A 112 14.92 5.73 -10.77
C TYR A 112 13.85 6.80 -10.97
N LEU A 113 12.60 6.42 -11.24
CA LEU A 113 11.51 7.40 -11.42
C LEU A 113 11.28 8.24 -10.16
N PHE A 114 11.23 7.63 -8.98
CA PHE A 114 11.06 8.34 -7.70
C PHE A 114 12.21 9.30 -7.41
N SER A 115 13.45 8.94 -7.75
CA SER A 115 14.61 9.85 -7.63
C SER A 115 14.55 11.07 -8.56
N ARG A 116 13.72 11.01 -9.60
CA ARG A 116 13.48 12.10 -10.55
C ARG A 116 12.15 12.81 -10.31
N ALA A 117 11.34 12.37 -9.33
CA ALA A 117 10.04 12.96 -9.07
C ALA A 117 10.16 14.43 -8.62
N VAL A 118 11.11 14.70 -7.73
CA VAL A 118 11.43 16.03 -7.20
C VAL A 118 12.94 16.22 -7.17
N GLU A 119 13.39 17.31 -7.77
CA GLU A 119 14.75 17.81 -7.64
C GLU A 119 14.80 18.87 -6.53
N VAL A 120 15.69 18.66 -5.56
CA VAL A 120 15.83 19.56 -4.40
C VAL A 120 17.01 20.49 -4.63
N THR A 121 16.73 21.78 -4.81
CA THR A 121 17.73 22.86 -4.87
C THR A 121 17.86 23.53 -3.49
N PRO A 122 18.85 24.43 -3.29
CA PRO A 122 18.94 25.20 -2.04
C PRO A 122 17.69 26.03 -1.74
N ASP A 123 17.02 26.53 -2.77
CA ASP A 123 15.92 27.50 -2.63
C ASP A 123 14.53 26.91 -2.87
N ALA A 124 14.42 25.77 -3.57
CA ALA A 124 13.14 25.22 -4.01
C ALA A 124 13.15 23.70 -4.21
N TRP A 125 11.95 23.12 -4.27
CA TRP A 125 11.73 21.77 -4.79
C TRP A 125 11.11 21.88 -6.18
N LEU A 126 11.83 21.39 -7.18
CA LEU A 126 11.40 21.38 -8.57
C LEU A 126 10.78 20.02 -8.89
N ALA A 127 9.45 19.98 -9.00
CA ALA A 127 8.75 18.79 -9.44
C ALA A 127 8.81 18.68 -10.97
N GLN A 128 9.17 17.48 -11.46
CA GLN A 128 9.30 17.23 -12.90
C GLN A 128 7.95 16.96 -13.59
N TYR A 129 6.86 16.85 -12.82
CA TYR A 129 5.52 16.60 -13.35
C TYR A 129 4.46 17.31 -12.49
N ASN A 130 3.38 17.79 -13.13
CA ASN A 130 2.35 18.61 -12.49
C ASN A 130 1.64 17.89 -11.33
N ASN A 131 1.30 16.61 -11.51
CA ASN A 131 0.64 15.84 -10.45
C ASN A 131 1.55 15.65 -9.23
N THR A 132 2.86 15.53 -9.44
CA THR A 132 3.82 15.46 -8.33
C THR A 132 3.91 16.80 -7.63
N TRP A 133 3.94 17.91 -8.37
CA TRP A 133 3.99 19.26 -7.80
C TRP A 133 2.81 19.53 -6.85
N SER A 134 1.60 19.24 -7.30
CA SER A 134 0.38 19.50 -6.52
C SER A 134 0.21 18.53 -5.35
N ASP A 135 0.41 17.23 -5.56
CA ASP A 135 0.21 16.21 -4.53
C ASP A 135 1.28 16.30 -3.43
N TRP A 136 2.56 16.47 -3.79
CA TRP A 136 3.64 16.43 -2.80
C TRP A 136 3.73 17.71 -1.97
N SER A 137 3.37 18.88 -2.51
CA SER A 137 3.28 20.10 -1.71
C SER A 137 2.19 20.00 -0.64
N PHE A 138 1.06 19.38 -0.98
CA PHE A 138 -0.02 19.07 -0.06
C PHE A 138 0.42 18.09 1.04
N HIS A 139 1.02 16.96 0.67
CA HIS A 139 1.49 15.94 1.60
C HIS A 139 2.69 16.40 2.46
N ALA A 140 3.56 17.28 1.94
CA ALA A 140 4.60 17.92 2.74
C ALA A 140 4.00 18.78 3.85
N SER A 141 2.95 19.54 3.53
CA SER A 141 2.23 20.37 4.52
C SER A 141 1.56 19.50 5.60
N TYR A 142 0.99 18.36 5.19
CA TYR A 142 0.30 17.44 6.11
C TYR A 142 1.28 16.63 6.97
N THR A 143 2.44 16.29 6.43
CA THR A 143 3.51 15.64 7.19
C THR A 143 4.08 16.59 8.24
N THR A 144 4.36 17.84 7.86
CA THR A 144 5.02 18.82 8.74
C THR A 144 4.13 19.34 9.86
N THR A 145 2.81 19.39 9.67
CA THR A 145 1.89 19.79 10.75
C THR A 145 1.93 18.83 11.94
N PHE A 146 2.22 17.55 11.74
CA PHE A 146 2.37 16.59 12.84
C PHE A 146 3.66 16.80 13.64
N VAL A 147 4.77 17.08 12.96
CA VAL A 147 6.10 17.18 13.58
C VAL A 147 6.34 18.56 14.17
N TYR A 148 6.14 19.61 13.37
CA TYR A 148 6.45 21.00 13.76
C TYR A 148 5.23 21.74 14.29
N GLY A 149 4.03 21.39 13.82
CA GLY A 149 2.78 21.99 14.26
C GLY A 149 2.15 21.31 15.48
N HIS A 150 2.69 20.16 15.92
CA HIS A 150 2.13 19.33 17.00
C HIS A 150 0.62 19.08 16.87
N ASN A 151 0.14 18.88 15.63
CA ASN A 151 -1.27 18.79 15.28
C ASN A 151 -1.89 17.43 15.64
N LEU A 152 -2.06 17.17 16.94
CA LEU A 152 -2.61 15.95 17.51
C LEU A 152 -3.62 16.29 18.63
N PRO A 153 -4.90 15.85 18.56
CA PRO A 153 -5.50 15.13 17.44
C PRO A 153 -5.56 15.98 16.15
N PRO A 154 -5.60 15.34 14.97
CA PRO A 154 -5.37 16.05 13.72
C PRO A 154 -6.52 17.01 13.34
N GLN A 155 -6.20 18.29 13.13
CA GLN A 155 -7.08 19.32 12.56
C GLN A 155 -6.65 19.67 11.12
N ASN A 156 -7.57 20.26 10.34
CA ASN A 156 -7.26 20.64 8.97
C ASN A 156 -6.15 21.71 8.96
N PRO A 157 -4.97 21.44 8.36
CA PRO A 157 -3.84 22.36 8.43
C PRO A 157 -3.96 23.54 7.43
N ILE A 158 -4.91 23.48 6.49
CA ILE A 158 -5.14 24.53 5.49
C ILE A 158 -6.35 25.40 5.90
N PHE A 159 -7.36 24.82 6.53
CA PHE A 159 -8.56 25.53 6.96
C PHE A 159 -8.73 25.43 8.47
N ALA A 160 -8.19 26.44 9.18
CA ALA A 160 -8.20 26.52 10.63
C ALA A 160 -9.62 26.36 11.23
N GLY A 161 -9.70 25.61 12.34
CA GLY A 161 -10.96 25.33 13.03
C GLY A 161 -11.87 24.32 12.32
N LYS A 162 -11.43 23.71 11.20
CA LYS A 162 -12.18 22.63 10.54
C LYS A 162 -11.60 21.24 10.84
N PRO A 163 -12.45 20.20 10.92
CA PRO A 163 -12.00 18.82 11.11
C PRO A 163 -11.07 18.35 9.99
N PHE A 164 -10.07 17.53 10.33
CA PHE A 164 -9.21 16.93 9.31
C PHE A 164 -9.87 15.71 8.67
N ARG A 165 -10.49 15.92 7.51
CA ARG A 165 -11.27 14.89 6.80
C ARG A 165 -10.46 14.05 5.81
N TYR A 166 -9.34 14.57 5.32
CA TYR A 166 -8.48 13.84 4.38
C TYR A 166 -7.81 12.62 5.09
N PRO A 167 -7.57 11.49 4.39
CA PRO A 167 -6.82 10.36 4.94
C PRO A 167 -5.38 10.76 5.32
N PHE A 168 -5.01 10.66 6.59
CA PHE A 168 -3.73 11.21 7.09
C PHE A 168 -2.66 10.14 7.41
N ALA A 169 -2.99 8.85 7.39
CA ALA A 169 -2.05 7.80 7.82
C ALA A 169 -0.76 7.75 6.98
N PRO A 170 -0.78 7.94 5.64
CA PRO A 170 0.45 8.06 4.87
C PRO A 170 1.30 9.20 5.42
N ASP A 171 0.73 10.40 5.57
CA ASP A 171 1.46 11.60 6.04
C ASP A 171 2.02 11.41 7.44
N PHE A 172 1.27 10.76 8.31
CA PHE A 172 1.75 10.39 9.65
C PHE A 172 2.92 9.41 9.58
N THR A 173 2.93 8.46 8.63
CA THR A 173 4.09 7.57 8.38
C THR A 173 5.34 8.39 8.04
N SER A 174 5.20 9.43 7.20
CA SER A 174 6.31 10.35 6.90
C SER A 174 6.70 11.19 8.10
N ALA A 175 5.72 11.63 8.91
CA ALA A 175 5.98 12.42 10.09
C ALA A 175 6.85 11.67 11.10
N LEU A 176 6.67 10.35 11.24
CA LEU A 176 7.56 9.52 12.06
C LEU A 176 9.01 9.53 11.55
N LEU A 177 9.22 9.49 10.22
CA LEU A 177 10.57 9.56 9.65
C LEU A 177 11.19 10.95 9.79
N VAL A 178 10.41 12.01 9.56
CA VAL A 178 10.86 13.39 9.79
C VAL A 178 11.17 13.63 11.27
N GLY A 179 10.34 13.13 12.19
CA GLY A 179 10.61 13.15 13.63
C GLY A 179 11.83 12.33 14.04
N GLY A 180 12.27 11.41 13.18
CA GLY A 180 13.52 10.66 13.28
C GLY A 180 14.71 11.32 12.57
N GLY A 181 14.56 12.56 12.11
CA GLY A 181 15.61 13.38 11.51
C GLY A 181 15.72 13.31 9.98
N TRP A 182 14.82 12.62 9.29
CA TRP A 182 14.86 12.57 7.82
C TRP A 182 14.42 13.89 7.19
N SER A 183 14.98 14.24 6.03
CA SER A 183 14.45 15.33 5.23
C SER A 183 13.03 15.01 4.76
N ILE A 184 12.17 16.04 4.60
CA ILE A 184 10.80 15.84 4.12
C ILE A 184 10.78 15.12 2.75
N PRO A 185 11.63 15.48 1.75
CA PRO A 185 11.68 14.75 0.49
C PRO A 185 11.99 13.26 0.68
N ALA A 186 12.96 12.93 1.54
CA ALA A 186 13.30 11.53 1.83
C ALA A 186 12.12 10.79 2.48
N ALA A 187 11.46 11.41 3.45
CA ALA A 187 10.31 10.86 4.14
C ALA A 187 9.08 10.68 3.24
N LEU A 188 8.96 11.44 2.15
CA LEU A 188 7.92 11.26 1.13
C LEU A 188 8.31 10.20 0.08
N ILE A 189 9.54 10.24 -0.43
CA ILE A 189 10.05 9.36 -1.50
C ILE A 189 10.12 7.90 -1.05
N TRP A 190 10.87 7.62 0.03
CA TRP A 190 11.24 6.24 0.37
C TRP A 190 10.05 5.35 0.74
N PRO A 191 9.08 5.78 1.57
CA PRO A 191 7.90 4.97 1.85
C PRO A 191 7.02 4.76 0.62
N SER A 192 6.89 5.77 -0.25
CA SER A 192 6.06 5.70 -1.46
C SER A 192 6.66 4.72 -2.47
N TRP A 193 7.98 4.75 -2.64
CA TRP A 193 8.72 3.76 -3.42
C TRP A 193 8.57 2.35 -2.82
N ALA A 194 8.79 2.19 -1.52
CA ALA A 194 8.70 0.88 -0.86
C ALA A 194 7.31 0.25 -1.02
N LEU A 195 6.23 1.04 -0.82
CA LEU A 195 4.86 0.55 -0.96
C LEU A 195 4.47 0.31 -2.42
N THR A 196 5.01 1.08 -3.37
CA THR A 196 4.90 0.77 -4.81
C THR A 196 5.52 -0.59 -5.11
N VAL A 197 6.74 -0.84 -4.62
CA VAL A 197 7.41 -2.14 -4.80
C VAL A 197 6.61 -3.27 -4.18
N LEU A 198 6.06 -3.09 -2.97
CA LEU A 198 5.20 -4.09 -2.31
C LEU A 198 3.91 -4.34 -3.09
N ALA A 199 3.23 -3.28 -3.57
CA ALA A 199 2.01 -3.37 -4.35
C ALA A 199 2.23 -4.17 -5.64
N LEU A 200 3.26 -3.80 -6.42
CA LEU A 200 3.57 -4.43 -7.70
C LEU A 200 4.12 -5.85 -7.53
N SER A 201 4.96 -6.10 -6.52
CA SER A 201 5.42 -7.45 -6.20
C SER A 201 4.27 -8.35 -5.78
N GLY A 202 3.34 -7.81 -4.98
CA GLY A 202 2.10 -8.48 -4.63
C GLY A 202 1.25 -8.79 -5.86
N LEU A 203 1.19 -7.91 -6.84
CA LEU A 203 0.45 -8.11 -8.09
C LEU A 203 1.05 -9.26 -8.91
N ILE A 204 2.37 -9.33 -9.01
CA ILE A 204 3.07 -10.46 -9.66
C ILE A 204 2.70 -11.78 -8.96
N LEU A 205 2.75 -11.79 -7.62
CA LEU A 205 2.45 -12.97 -6.82
C LEU A 205 0.98 -13.39 -6.92
N TRP A 206 0.06 -12.43 -6.88
CA TRP A 206 -1.37 -12.67 -6.99
C TRP A 206 -1.75 -13.22 -8.37
N ALA A 207 -1.24 -12.61 -9.44
CA ALA A 207 -1.43 -13.11 -10.81
C ALA A 207 -0.82 -14.51 -10.99
N ARG A 208 0.38 -14.76 -10.43
CA ARG A 208 0.98 -16.10 -10.42
C ARG A 208 0.10 -17.11 -9.69
N ARG A 209 -0.54 -16.74 -8.58
CA ARG A 209 -1.44 -17.65 -7.85
C ARG A 209 -2.66 -18.04 -8.70
N LEU A 210 -3.20 -17.10 -9.47
CA LEU A 210 -4.37 -17.34 -10.31
C LEU A 210 -4.05 -18.12 -11.60
N THR A 211 -2.84 -17.98 -12.13
CA THR A 211 -2.47 -18.50 -13.46
C THR A 211 -1.38 -19.58 -13.46
N GLY A 212 -0.69 -19.76 -12.33
CA GLY A 212 0.45 -20.67 -12.18
C GLY A 212 1.81 -20.11 -12.64
N GLY A 213 1.83 -19.04 -13.44
CA GLY A 213 3.05 -18.53 -14.10
C GLY A 213 3.54 -17.18 -13.60
N ILE A 214 4.86 -17.01 -13.45
CA ILE A 214 5.48 -15.70 -13.14
C ILE A 214 5.30 -14.72 -14.31
N GLY A 215 5.36 -15.21 -15.56
CA GLY A 215 5.19 -14.39 -16.75
C GLY A 215 3.87 -13.63 -16.78
N ALA A 216 2.77 -14.25 -16.36
CA ALA A 216 1.47 -13.59 -16.23
C ALA A 216 1.51 -12.43 -15.22
N GLY A 217 2.26 -12.59 -14.13
CA GLY A 217 2.47 -11.52 -13.15
C GLY A 217 3.29 -10.35 -13.68
N VAL A 218 4.37 -10.64 -14.43
CA VAL A 218 5.15 -9.60 -15.11
C VAL A 218 4.28 -8.85 -16.12
N ILE A 219 3.50 -9.57 -16.94
CA ILE A 219 2.55 -8.96 -17.88
C ILE A 219 1.52 -8.10 -17.13
N ALA A 220 0.95 -8.58 -16.03
CA ALA A 220 -0.01 -7.82 -15.24
C ALA A 220 0.58 -6.50 -14.72
N VAL A 221 1.81 -6.51 -14.20
CA VAL A 221 2.49 -5.27 -13.77
C VAL A 221 2.80 -4.36 -14.96
N THR A 222 3.32 -4.90 -16.07
CA THR A 222 3.61 -4.11 -17.27
C THR A 222 2.36 -3.42 -17.80
N LEU A 223 1.24 -4.14 -17.93
CA LEU A 223 -0.04 -3.57 -18.35
C LEU A 223 -0.60 -2.57 -17.34
N THR A 224 -0.35 -2.78 -16.05
CA THR A 224 -0.77 -1.83 -15.00
C THR A 224 0.02 -0.53 -15.08
N LEU A 225 1.34 -0.59 -15.28
CA LEU A 225 2.20 0.60 -15.29
C LEU A 225 2.14 1.36 -16.62
N LEU A 226 2.19 0.63 -17.73
CA LEU A 226 2.12 1.18 -19.08
C LEU A 226 0.69 1.32 -19.58
N GLY A 227 -0.29 1.02 -18.72
CA GLY A 227 -1.70 1.18 -19.02
C GLY A 227 -2.04 2.61 -19.42
N GLY A 228 -3.05 2.73 -20.27
CA GLY A 228 -3.55 4.00 -20.78
C GLY A 228 -4.88 3.78 -21.49
N GLY A 229 -5.62 4.86 -21.73
CA GLY A 229 -6.88 4.76 -22.48
C GLY A 229 -6.65 4.61 -23.97
N LEU A 230 -7.73 4.70 -24.74
CA LEU A 230 -7.73 4.59 -26.21
C LEU A 230 -6.93 5.69 -26.93
N GLY A 231 -6.34 6.65 -26.20
CA GLY A 231 -5.60 7.76 -26.79
C GLY A 231 -4.29 7.33 -27.49
N PHE A 232 -3.76 6.14 -27.19
CA PHE A 232 -2.64 5.55 -27.94
C PHE A 232 -2.97 5.38 -29.44
N TRP A 233 -4.25 5.34 -29.83
CA TRP A 233 -4.63 5.29 -31.24
C TRP A 233 -4.14 6.52 -32.03
N PHE A 234 -4.17 7.70 -31.40
CA PHE A 234 -3.71 8.95 -32.02
C PHE A 234 -2.20 8.99 -32.19
N PHE A 235 -1.44 8.21 -31.40
CA PHE A 235 0.00 8.06 -31.58
C PHE A 235 0.33 7.47 -32.95
N PHE A 236 -0.44 6.51 -33.45
CA PHE A 236 -0.20 5.95 -34.77
C PHE A 236 -0.42 6.97 -35.90
N GLY A 237 -1.38 7.89 -35.72
CA GLY A 237 -1.58 9.01 -36.65
C GLY A 237 -0.42 10.00 -36.64
N ASP A 238 0.18 10.25 -35.47
CA ASP A 238 1.38 11.11 -35.36
C ASP A 238 2.62 10.40 -35.91
N ALA A 239 2.79 9.11 -35.61
CA ALA A 239 3.87 8.27 -36.14
C ALA A 239 3.82 8.14 -37.67
N ALA A 240 2.63 8.03 -38.26
CA ALA A 240 2.47 8.01 -39.71
C ALA A 240 2.84 9.35 -40.36
N ARG A 241 2.59 10.48 -39.68
CA ARG A 241 2.85 11.83 -40.20
C ARG A 241 4.30 12.30 -39.99
N LEU A 242 4.88 12.00 -38.83
CA LEU A 242 6.19 12.51 -38.39
C LEU A 242 7.30 11.45 -38.49
N GLY A 243 6.94 10.19 -38.73
CA GLY A 243 7.83 9.03 -38.63
C GLY A 243 7.83 8.42 -37.22
N LEU A 244 7.84 7.09 -37.15
CA LEU A 244 7.78 6.34 -35.89
C LEU A 244 8.94 6.67 -34.95
N VAL A 245 10.17 6.67 -35.46
CA VAL A 245 11.37 6.95 -34.65
C VAL A 245 11.33 8.38 -34.11
N THR A 246 10.99 9.36 -34.94
CA THR A 246 10.86 10.76 -34.53
C THR A 246 9.82 10.91 -33.44
N THR A 247 8.65 10.29 -33.60
CA THR A 247 7.54 10.39 -32.64
C THR A 247 7.86 9.72 -31.30
N LEU A 248 8.62 8.62 -31.30
CA LEU A 248 9.08 7.96 -30.08
C LEU A 248 10.14 8.77 -29.34
N LEU A 249 11.08 9.38 -30.05
CA LEU A 249 12.16 10.17 -29.44
C LEU A 249 11.70 11.57 -29.01
N HIS A 250 10.69 12.12 -29.69
CA HIS A 250 10.15 13.45 -29.44
C HIS A 250 8.62 13.37 -29.42
N ILE A 251 8.09 12.88 -28.30
CA ILE A 251 6.64 12.70 -28.10
C ILE A 251 5.94 14.06 -28.27
N PRO A 252 5.07 14.24 -29.28
CA PRO A 252 4.54 15.55 -29.64
C PRO A 252 3.46 16.05 -28.68
N ARG A 253 2.80 15.11 -27.97
CA ARG A 253 1.74 15.37 -27.00
C ARG A 253 1.56 14.18 -26.07
N THR A 254 0.89 14.40 -24.95
CA THR A 254 0.40 13.34 -24.07
C THR A 254 -0.78 12.61 -24.73
N TYR A 255 -0.81 11.27 -24.64
CA TYR A 255 -1.86 10.43 -25.22
C TYR A 255 -2.84 9.85 -24.19
N ASP A 256 -2.65 10.15 -22.91
CA ASP A 256 -3.50 9.71 -21.81
C ASP A 256 -4.64 10.69 -21.52
N ARG A 257 -4.54 11.93 -22.04
CA ARG A 257 -5.57 12.96 -21.95
C ARG A 257 -5.82 13.67 -23.28
N PHE A 258 -7.09 13.80 -23.64
CA PHE A 258 -7.59 14.66 -24.72
C PHE A 258 -8.77 15.48 -24.22
N ASP A 259 -8.73 16.78 -24.47
CA ASP A 259 -9.85 17.66 -24.18
C ASP A 259 -11.04 17.39 -25.14
N PRO A 260 -12.25 17.91 -24.83
CA PRO A 260 -13.40 17.79 -25.73
C PRO A 260 -13.10 18.28 -27.16
N PRO A 261 -13.69 17.66 -28.20
CA PRO A 261 -14.79 16.69 -28.14
C PRO A 261 -14.35 15.23 -27.93
N VAL A 262 -13.06 14.90 -28.07
CA VAL A 262 -12.57 13.52 -27.93
C VAL A 262 -12.69 13.03 -26.48
N ASN A 263 -12.42 13.91 -25.52
CA ASN A 263 -12.67 13.72 -24.08
C ASN A 263 -12.12 12.41 -23.49
N ILE A 264 -10.89 12.04 -23.85
CA ILE A 264 -10.19 10.91 -23.22
C ILE A 264 -9.58 11.41 -21.91
N GLN A 265 -9.94 10.78 -20.79
CA GLN A 265 -9.44 11.14 -19.44
C GLN A 265 -8.91 9.89 -18.74
N TRP A 266 -8.03 9.17 -19.41
CA TRP A 266 -7.48 7.90 -18.91
C TRP A 266 -5.99 8.04 -18.68
N TYR A 267 -5.69 8.62 -17.54
CA TYR A 267 -4.35 8.99 -17.13
C TYR A 267 -3.38 7.81 -17.04
N ASN A 268 -2.12 8.05 -17.41
CA ASN A 268 -1.08 7.04 -17.28
C ASN A 268 -0.84 6.69 -15.78
N PRO A 269 -0.85 5.40 -15.41
CA PRO A 269 -0.75 5.03 -14.00
C PRO A 269 0.55 5.38 -13.30
N ILE A 270 1.69 5.40 -14.01
CA ILE A 270 2.97 5.85 -13.43
C ILE A 270 2.84 7.34 -13.07
N LEU A 271 2.53 8.16 -14.08
CA LEU A 271 2.58 9.62 -13.95
C LEU A 271 1.44 10.20 -13.12
N SER A 272 0.35 9.46 -12.93
CA SER A 272 -0.84 9.97 -12.25
C SER A 272 -1.21 9.27 -10.97
N TYR A 273 -0.74 8.04 -10.72
CA TYR A 273 -1.04 7.31 -9.48
C TYR A 273 0.23 6.90 -8.73
N TYR A 274 1.07 6.03 -9.30
CA TYR A 274 2.17 5.42 -8.56
C TYR A 274 3.26 6.43 -8.17
N LEU A 275 3.61 7.37 -9.05
CA LEU A 275 4.65 8.34 -8.78
C LEU A 275 4.15 9.51 -7.92
N PRO A 276 3.06 10.21 -8.29
CA PRO A 276 2.61 11.37 -7.51
C PRO A 276 1.78 10.97 -6.28
N GLN A 277 0.74 10.15 -6.43
CA GLN A 277 -0.32 10.00 -5.42
C GLN A 277 0.12 9.11 -4.26
N ARG A 278 0.47 9.75 -3.16
CA ARG A 278 1.01 9.04 -2.00
C ARG A 278 -0.02 8.15 -1.30
N SER A 279 -1.22 8.66 -1.10
CA SER A 279 -2.32 7.87 -0.53
C SER A 279 -2.63 6.63 -1.38
N PHE A 280 -2.55 6.75 -2.72
CA PHE A 280 -2.80 5.65 -3.63
C PHE A 280 -1.83 4.49 -3.43
N VAL A 281 -0.51 4.73 -3.36
CA VAL A 281 0.47 3.63 -3.25
C VAL A 281 0.37 2.86 -1.93
N PHE A 282 0.01 3.54 -0.84
CA PHE A 282 -0.36 2.88 0.42
C PHE A 282 -1.63 2.04 0.25
N GLY A 283 -2.68 2.62 -0.34
CA GLY A 283 -3.93 1.93 -0.62
C GLY A 283 -3.73 0.68 -1.49
N ALA A 284 -2.95 0.79 -2.57
CA ALA A 284 -2.65 -0.30 -3.49
C ALA A 284 -1.91 -1.45 -2.81
N ALA A 285 -0.94 -1.15 -1.94
CA ALA A 285 -0.23 -2.16 -1.15
C ALA A 285 -1.18 -2.87 -0.16
N VAL A 286 -2.10 -2.13 0.48
CA VAL A 286 -3.13 -2.72 1.35
C VAL A 286 -4.09 -3.60 0.55
N VAL A 287 -4.57 -3.13 -0.61
CA VAL A 287 -5.44 -3.90 -1.52
C VAL A 287 -4.79 -5.23 -1.87
N ILE A 288 -3.53 -5.21 -2.32
CA ILE A 288 -2.89 -6.44 -2.73
C ILE A 288 -2.64 -7.40 -1.57
N ALA A 289 -2.29 -6.89 -0.38
CA ALA A 289 -2.15 -7.71 0.82
C ALA A 289 -3.47 -8.41 1.18
N VAL A 290 -4.61 -7.70 1.09
CA VAL A 290 -5.95 -8.26 1.28
C VAL A 290 -6.25 -9.33 0.24
N LEU A 291 -5.99 -9.07 -1.04
CA LEU A 291 -6.21 -10.05 -2.11
C LEU A 291 -5.35 -11.30 -1.92
N LEU A 292 -4.08 -11.15 -1.53
CA LEU A 292 -3.19 -12.29 -1.24
C LEU A 292 -3.67 -13.13 -0.04
N LEU A 293 -4.22 -12.49 1.00
CA LEU A 293 -4.78 -13.19 2.16
C LEU A 293 -6.04 -13.98 1.81
N LEU A 294 -6.93 -13.40 1.01
CA LEU A 294 -8.27 -13.94 0.77
C LEU A 294 -8.33 -14.91 -0.42
N THR A 295 -7.52 -14.73 -1.45
CA THR A 295 -7.61 -15.56 -2.67
C THR A 295 -7.41 -17.06 -2.41
N PRO A 296 -6.38 -17.52 -1.67
CA PRO A 296 -6.18 -18.94 -1.44
C PRO A 296 -7.37 -19.67 -0.79
N PRO A 297 -7.95 -19.22 0.34
CA PRO A 297 -9.10 -19.91 0.91
C PRO A 297 -10.32 -19.86 -0.03
N LEU A 298 -10.49 -18.79 -0.80
CA LEU A 298 -11.62 -18.68 -1.74
C LEU A 298 -11.50 -19.67 -2.91
N LEU A 299 -10.29 -19.94 -3.42
CA LEU A 299 -10.08 -20.96 -4.45
C LEU A 299 -10.49 -22.38 -4.00
N HIS A 300 -10.55 -22.63 -2.69
CA HIS A 300 -11.01 -23.90 -2.12
C HIS A 300 -12.47 -23.86 -1.65
N THR A 301 -13.19 -22.77 -1.91
CA THR A 301 -14.59 -22.61 -1.51
C THR A 301 -15.49 -22.97 -2.69
N PRO A 302 -16.46 -23.88 -2.52
CA PRO A 302 -17.43 -24.17 -3.55
C PRO A 302 -18.20 -22.91 -3.96
N PHE A 303 -18.42 -22.76 -5.26
CA PHE A 303 -19.20 -21.65 -5.81
C PHE A 303 -20.66 -21.76 -5.35
N PHE A 304 -21.17 -20.69 -4.73
CA PHE A 304 -22.57 -20.51 -4.35
C PHE A 304 -23.14 -21.53 -3.33
N ASP A 305 -22.29 -22.15 -2.51
CA ASP A 305 -22.73 -23.14 -1.50
C ASP A 305 -23.23 -22.50 -0.18
N TRP A 306 -24.33 -21.77 -0.30
CA TRP A 306 -24.96 -21.06 0.82
C TRP A 306 -25.57 -22.00 1.86
N ARG A 307 -26.08 -23.16 1.45
CA ARG A 307 -26.74 -24.11 2.36
C ARG A 307 -25.75 -24.64 3.39
N ALA A 308 -24.58 -25.12 2.95
CA ALA A 308 -23.53 -25.60 3.84
C ALA A 308 -22.95 -24.46 4.70
N THR A 309 -22.84 -23.26 4.15
CA THR A 309 -22.34 -22.10 4.91
C THR A 309 -23.29 -21.73 6.05
N LEU A 310 -24.60 -21.68 5.80
CA LEU A 310 -25.60 -21.32 6.80
C LEU A 310 -25.68 -22.37 7.93
N THR A 311 -25.55 -23.66 7.61
CA THR A 311 -25.49 -24.72 8.64
C THR A 311 -24.21 -24.60 9.47
N ALA A 312 -23.06 -24.35 8.83
CA ALA A 312 -21.78 -24.15 9.51
C ALA A 312 -21.80 -22.91 10.44
N VAL A 313 -22.41 -21.80 10.03
CA VAL A 313 -22.59 -20.61 10.89
C VAL A 313 -23.41 -20.96 12.12
N ARG A 314 -24.56 -21.63 11.95
CA ARG A 314 -25.45 -22.02 13.07
C ARG A 314 -24.75 -22.95 14.06
N GLN A 315 -23.94 -23.90 13.58
CA GLN A 315 -23.19 -24.81 14.43
C GLN A 315 -22.01 -24.12 15.13
N SER A 316 -21.33 -23.21 14.45
CA SER A 316 -20.16 -22.48 14.99
C SER A 316 -20.54 -21.55 16.15
N TRP A 317 -21.76 -21.02 16.17
CA TRP A 317 -22.30 -20.25 17.30
C TRP A 317 -22.33 -21.05 18.62
N ARG A 318 -22.31 -22.39 18.57
CA ARG A 318 -22.29 -23.25 19.76
C ARG A 318 -20.88 -23.64 20.23
N ARG A 319 -19.85 -23.55 19.38
CA ARG A 319 -18.45 -23.90 19.69
C ARG A 319 -17.49 -22.99 18.93
N TRP A 320 -17.14 -21.86 19.54
CA TRP A 320 -16.24 -20.89 18.91
C TRP A 320 -14.78 -21.33 19.05
N THR A 321 -14.13 -21.64 17.92
CA THR A 321 -12.67 -21.86 17.86
C THR A 321 -12.11 -21.02 16.71
N ILE A 322 -11.10 -20.20 16.99
CA ILE A 322 -10.46 -19.35 15.98
C ILE A 322 -9.47 -20.23 15.18
N LYS A 323 -9.85 -20.60 13.96
CA LYS A 323 -8.97 -21.29 13.00
C LYS A 323 -8.04 -20.29 12.31
N ASN A 324 -6.90 -20.75 11.79
CA ASN A 324 -5.95 -19.92 11.02
C ASN A 324 -6.62 -19.15 9.87
N GLU A 325 -7.64 -19.73 9.23
CA GLU A 325 -8.39 -19.07 8.16
C GLU A 325 -9.20 -17.87 8.67
N ALA A 326 -9.83 -18.01 9.84
CA ALA A 326 -10.56 -16.91 10.46
C ALA A 326 -9.63 -15.74 10.78
N VAL A 327 -8.41 -16.00 11.24
CA VAL A 327 -7.39 -14.96 11.48
C VAL A 327 -7.05 -14.22 10.18
N ALA A 328 -6.86 -14.92 9.06
CA ALA A 328 -6.57 -14.27 7.77
C ALA A 328 -7.70 -13.31 7.34
N PHE A 329 -8.97 -13.70 7.53
CA PHE A 329 -10.12 -12.85 7.24
C PHE A 329 -10.24 -11.67 8.21
N LEU A 330 -9.96 -11.86 9.49
CA LEU A 330 -9.94 -10.76 10.47
C LEU A 330 -8.85 -9.74 10.15
N ILE A 331 -7.64 -10.20 9.80
CA ILE A 331 -6.53 -9.32 9.39
C ILE A 331 -6.88 -8.57 8.10
N ALA A 332 -7.42 -9.28 7.10
CA ALA A 332 -7.86 -8.65 5.86
C ALA A 332 -8.98 -7.62 6.11
N GLY A 333 -9.91 -7.91 7.02
CA GLY A 333 -10.96 -7.00 7.46
C GLY A 333 -10.40 -5.78 8.17
N ALA A 334 -9.38 -5.95 9.03
CA ALA A 334 -8.69 -4.86 9.71
C ALA A 334 -7.96 -3.94 8.73
N LEU A 335 -7.18 -4.51 7.80
CA LEU A 335 -6.50 -3.77 6.74
C LEU A 335 -7.49 -2.98 5.88
N THR A 336 -8.59 -3.60 5.48
CA THR A 336 -9.66 -2.95 4.71
C THR A 336 -10.33 -1.85 5.55
N GLY A 337 -10.61 -2.11 6.82
CA GLY A 337 -11.25 -1.17 7.74
C GLY A 337 -10.42 0.07 8.06
N LEU A 338 -9.09 0.00 7.93
CA LEU A 338 -8.18 1.13 8.11
C LEU A 338 -8.05 2.01 6.85
N LEU A 339 -8.58 1.59 5.70
CA LEU A 339 -8.48 2.35 4.45
C LEU A 339 -9.09 3.76 4.49
N PRO A 340 -10.12 4.11 5.28
CA PRO A 340 -10.54 5.50 5.46
C PRO A 340 -9.45 6.43 6.01
N LEU A 341 -8.46 5.89 6.71
CA LEU A 341 -7.29 6.64 7.18
C LEU A 341 -6.16 6.67 6.16
N ILE A 342 -6.18 5.77 5.16
CA ILE A 342 -5.12 5.56 4.18
C ILE A 342 -5.52 6.06 2.78
N HIS A 343 -6.55 5.46 2.19
CA HIS A 343 -7.07 5.77 0.86
C HIS A 343 -8.52 5.28 0.68
N VAL A 344 -9.47 6.23 0.68
CA VAL A 344 -10.91 5.90 0.70
C VAL A 344 -11.40 5.19 -0.57
N HIS A 345 -10.85 5.50 -1.75
CA HIS A 345 -11.26 4.82 -2.99
C HIS A 345 -10.91 3.33 -2.96
N SER A 346 -9.78 2.96 -2.34
CA SER A 346 -9.42 1.56 -2.13
C SER A 346 -10.42 0.83 -1.22
N LEU A 347 -11.01 1.52 -0.23
CA LEU A 347 -12.08 0.92 0.59
C LEU A 347 -13.28 0.59 -0.28
N VAL A 348 -13.72 1.50 -1.15
CA VAL A 348 -14.87 1.28 -2.03
C VAL A 348 -14.62 0.07 -2.94
N VAL A 349 -13.45 0.02 -3.56
CA VAL A 349 -13.06 -1.10 -4.43
C VAL A 349 -13.05 -2.43 -3.67
N LEU A 350 -12.36 -2.50 -2.53
CA LEU A 350 -12.34 -3.74 -1.74
C LEU A 350 -13.72 -4.10 -1.19
N GLY A 351 -14.51 -3.13 -0.77
CA GLY A 351 -15.87 -3.35 -0.27
C GLY A 351 -16.74 -4.03 -1.33
N VAL A 352 -16.72 -3.52 -2.57
CA VAL A 352 -17.46 -4.13 -3.69
C VAL A 352 -16.90 -5.51 -4.04
N VAL A 353 -15.59 -5.64 -4.23
CA VAL A 353 -14.94 -6.91 -4.63
C VAL A 353 -15.20 -7.99 -3.57
N THR A 354 -15.01 -7.66 -2.29
CA THR A 354 -15.18 -8.61 -1.19
C THR A 354 -16.65 -8.94 -0.94
N ALA A 355 -17.58 -8.01 -1.13
CA ALA A 355 -19.01 -8.31 -1.10
C ALA A 355 -19.39 -9.30 -2.21
N CYS A 356 -18.95 -9.06 -3.44
CA CYS A 356 -19.16 -10.00 -4.55
C CYS A 356 -18.53 -11.37 -4.24
N TRP A 357 -17.29 -11.41 -3.74
CA TRP A 357 -16.64 -12.66 -3.35
C TRP A 357 -17.36 -13.37 -2.21
N ALA A 358 -17.90 -12.65 -1.23
CA ALA A 358 -18.69 -13.24 -0.15
C ALA A 358 -19.99 -13.85 -0.65
N LEU A 359 -20.58 -13.27 -1.70
CA LEU A 359 -21.79 -13.79 -2.32
C LEU A 359 -21.54 -15.03 -3.18
N LEU A 360 -20.44 -15.02 -3.94
CA LEU A 360 -20.07 -16.10 -4.85
C LEU A 360 -19.37 -17.27 -4.15
N PHE A 361 -18.63 -17.00 -3.08
CA PHE A 361 -17.85 -17.98 -2.32
C PHE A 361 -18.19 -17.84 -0.83
N PRO A 362 -19.42 -18.25 -0.44
CA PRO A 362 -19.90 -18.06 0.91
C PRO A 362 -19.09 -18.88 1.90
N ARG A 363 -18.73 -18.25 3.03
CA ARG A 363 -18.01 -18.85 4.16
C ARG A 363 -18.35 -18.13 5.46
N PRO A 364 -18.33 -18.81 6.63
CA PRO A 364 -18.53 -18.15 7.93
C PRO A 364 -17.50 -17.05 8.23
N ALA A 365 -16.27 -17.17 7.71
CA ALA A 365 -15.18 -16.24 7.97
C ALA A 365 -15.44 -14.80 7.45
N TRP A 366 -16.33 -14.64 6.46
CA TRP A 366 -16.75 -13.32 5.97
C TRP A 366 -17.40 -12.46 7.05
N ILE A 367 -18.09 -13.07 8.03
CA ILE A 367 -18.67 -12.36 9.17
C ILE A 367 -17.58 -11.62 9.96
N GLY A 368 -16.45 -12.29 10.21
CA GLY A 368 -15.30 -11.70 10.88
C GLY A 368 -14.66 -10.58 10.05
N PHE A 369 -14.47 -10.81 8.75
CA PHE A 369 -13.95 -9.80 7.83
C PHE A 369 -14.79 -8.51 7.85
N PHE A 370 -16.09 -8.61 7.58
CA PHE A 370 -16.97 -7.44 7.53
C PHE A 370 -17.19 -6.82 8.91
N GLY A 371 -17.28 -7.62 9.96
CA GLY A 371 -17.41 -7.13 11.33
C GLY A 371 -16.24 -6.23 11.73
N VAL A 372 -14.99 -6.68 11.50
CA VAL A 372 -13.79 -5.88 11.79
C VAL A 372 -13.68 -4.69 10.84
N MET A 373 -13.95 -4.89 9.55
CA MET A 373 -13.91 -3.81 8.56
C MET A 373 -14.84 -2.66 8.95
N LEU A 374 -16.10 -2.96 9.26
CA LEU A 374 -17.10 -1.96 9.65
C LEU A 374 -16.72 -1.29 10.98
N LEU A 375 -16.27 -2.07 11.97
CA LEU A 375 -15.86 -1.54 13.27
C LEU A 375 -14.79 -0.46 13.15
N LEU A 376 -13.80 -0.66 12.27
CA LEU A 376 -12.70 0.29 12.08
C LEU A 376 -13.06 1.41 11.08
N ALA A 377 -13.78 1.10 10.01
CA ALA A 377 -14.05 2.07 8.95
C ALA A 377 -15.15 3.07 9.32
N VAL A 378 -16.25 2.61 9.91
CA VAL A 378 -17.45 3.43 10.14
C VAL A 378 -17.16 4.67 10.99
N PRO A 379 -16.43 4.59 12.13
CA PRO A 379 -16.14 5.79 12.94
C PRO A 379 -15.44 6.88 12.13
N ARG A 380 -14.46 6.50 11.30
CA ARG A 380 -13.72 7.46 10.47
C ARG A 380 -14.56 8.01 9.32
N LEU A 381 -15.37 7.17 8.67
CA LEU A 381 -16.26 7.60 7.58
C LEU A 381 -17.30 8.61 8.08
N LEU A 382 -17.88 8.38 9.26
CA LEU A 382 -18.83 9.33 9.86
C LEU A 382 -18.20 10.71 10.14
N MET A 383 -16.91 10.74 10.52
CA MET A 383 -16.18 12.00 10.69
C MET A 383 -15.83 12.69 9.35
N ALA A 384 -15.76 11.93 8.25
CA ALA A 384 -15.38 12.43 6.94
C ALA A 384 -16.55 13.07 6.17
N VAL A 385 -17.81 12.73 6.50
CA VAL A 385 -18.99 13.32 5.86
C VAL A 385 -19.15 14.79 6.29
N PRO A 386 -19.37 15.73 5.37
CA PRO A 386 -19.81 17.08 5.71
C PRO A 386 -21.16 17.03 6.43
N GLY A 387 -21.16 17.38 7.72
CA GLY A 387 -22.37 17.78 8.44
C GLY A 387 -22.89 19.12 7.96
#